data_AF-W1X4E4-F1
#
_entry.id   AF-W1X4E4-F1
#
_cell.length_a   1.000
_cell.length_b   1.000
_cell.length_c   1.000
_cell.angle_alpha   90.00
_cell.angle_beta   90.00
_cell.angle_gamma   90.00
#
_symmetry.space_group_name_H-M   'P 1'
#
loop_
_entity.id
_entity.type
_entity.pdbx_description
1 polymer ?
#
loop_
_entity_poly.entity_id
_entity_poly.type
_entity_poly.pdbx_seq_one_letter_code
_entity_poly.pdbx_strand_id
1 'polypeptide(L)' 'MDKFRVQGPTKLQGEVTISGAKNAALPILFAALLAEEPVEIQNVPKLKDVDTSMKLLS' A
#
# COMPACT_ATOMS: atom_id res chain seq x y z
N MET A 1 -21.64 1.82 4.83
CA MET A 1 -20.80 2.42 5.88
C MET A 1 -20.11 1.27 6.58
N ASP A 2 -18.81 1.13 6.38
CA ASP A 2 -18.08 -0.03 6.87
C ASP A 2 -17.77 0.15 8.35
N LYS A 3 -17.86 -0.95 9.11
CA LYS A 3 -17.60 -0.94 10.55
C LYS A 3 -16.84 -2.19 10.96
N PHE A 4 -15.92 -2.04 11.90
CA PHE A 4 -15.29 -3.17 12.57
C PHE A 4 -16.00 -3.42 13.89
N ARG A 5 -16.34 -4.69 14.16
CA ARG A 5 -16.77 -5.15 15.48
C ARG A 5 -15.66 -6.01 16.06
N VAL A 6 -14.95 -5.47 17.04
CA VAL A 6 -13.86 -6.17 17.74
C VAL A 6 -14.41 -6.75 19.04
N GLN A 7 -14.10 -8.02 19.32
CA GLN A 7 -14.51 -8.71 20.55
C GLN A 7 -13.25 -9.08 21.35
N GLY A 8 -13.34 -9.01 22.68
CA GLY A 8 -12.22 -9.25 23.59
C GLY A 8 -12.68 -9.29 25.05
N PRO A 9 -11.74 -9.37 26.01
CA PRO A 9 -10.28 -9.20 25.86
C PRO A 9 -9.53 -10.47 25.42
N THR A 10 -8.57 -10.31 24.50
CA THR A 10 -7.69 -11.41 24.01
C THR A 10 -6.26 -10.91 23.91
N LYS A 11 -5.27 -11.66 24.42
CA LYS A 11 -3.84 -11.39 24.22
C LYS A 11 -3.43 -11.92 22.83
N LEU A 12 -2.82 -11.07 22.01
CA LEU A 12 -2.27 -11.49 20.71
C LEU A 12 -0.93 -12.19 20.91
N GLN A 13 -0.70 -13.28 20.17
CA GLN A 13 0.57 -14.01 20.13
C GLN A 13 0.81 -14.50 18.69
N GLY A 14 2.01 -14.25 18.17
CA GLY A 14 2.41 -14.61 16.81
C GLY A 14 3.18 -13.50 16.12
N GLU A 15 3.41 -13.67 14.83
CA GLU A 15 4.15 -12.75 13.98
C GLU A 15 3.32 -12.39 12.74
N VAL A 16 3.54 -11.19 12.21
CA VAL A 16 2.93 -10.73 10.96
C VAL A 16 3.96 -9.96 10.15
N THR A 17 3.91 -10.09 8.83
CA THR A 17 4.72 -9.30 7.91
C THR A 17 3.95 -8.06 7.48
N ILE A 18 4.58 -6.89 7.58
CA ILE A 18 3.99 -5.62 7.16
C ILE A 18 4.43 -5.31 5.72
N SER A 19 3.55 -4.64 4.98
CA SER A 19 3.86 -4.14 3.63
C SER A 19 4.71 -2.86 3.70
N GLY A 20 5.16 -2.36 2.54
CA GLY A 20 5.95 -1.14 2.45
C GLY A 20 5.21 0.13 2.91
N ALA A 21 5.97 1.21 3.08
CA ALA A 21 5.42 2.47 3.56
C ALA A 21 4.68 3.22 2.45
N LYS A 22 3.45 3.68 2.75
CA LYS A 22 2.65 4.52 1.84
C LYS A 22 3.44 5.71 1.28
N ASN A 23 4.12 6.42 2.18
CA ASN A 23 4.82 7.66 1.84
C ASN A 23 6.12 7.43 1.06
N ALA A 24 6.60 6.18 0.98
CA ALA A 24 7.66 5.79 0.05
C ALA A 24 7.05 5.34 -1.29
N ALA A 25 6.01 4.50 -1.25
CA ALA A 25 5.38 3.95 -2.45
C ALA A 25 4.80 5.03 -3.37
N LEU A 26 4.10 6.04 -2.84
CA LEU A 26 3.48 7.09 -3.65
C LEU A 26 4.50 7.90 -4.50
N PRO A 27 5.54 8.52 -3.92
CA PRO A 27 6.51 9.24 -4.75
C PRO A 27 7.29 8.33 -5.70
N ILE A 28 7.58 7.07 -5.32
CA ILE A 28 8.22 6.10 -6.22
C ILE A 28 7.32 5.79 -7.44
N LEU A 29 6.01 5.62 -7.23
CA LEU A 29 5.04 5.44 -8.31
C LEU A 29 5.05 6.61 -9.30
N PHE A 30 5.07 7.85 -8.82
CA PHE A 30 5.14 9.01 -9.71
C PHE A 30 6.50 9.17 -10.38
N ALA A 31 7.59 8.78 -9.71
CA ALA A 31 8.93 8.80 -10.30
C ALA A 31 9.05 7.86 -11.52
N ALA A 32 8.22 6.82 -11.61
CA ALA A 32 8.19 5.94 -12.77
C ALA A 32 7.83 6.66 -14.08
N LEU A 33 7.18 7.84 -14.01
CA LEU A 33 6.93 8.69 -15.19
C LEU A 33 8.20 9.21 -15.86
N LEU A 34 9.32 9.21 -15.14
CA LEU A 34 10.62 9.66 -15.64
C LEU A 34 11.41 8.53 -16.31
N ALA A 35 10.97 7.28 -16.21
CA ALA A 35 11.66 6.14 -16.78
C ALA A 35 11.34 5.97 -18.26
N GLU A 36 12.34 5.58 -19.05
CA GLU A 36 12.18 5.27 -20.48
C GLU A 36 11.70 3.82 -20.71
N GLU A 37 11.81 2.97 -19.68
CA GLU A 37 11.43 1.55 -19.69
C GLU A 37 10.43 1.24 -18.55
N PRO A 38 9.68 0.12 -18.64
CA PRO A 38 8.75 -0.28 -17.58
C PRO A 38 9.44 -0.45 -16.22
N VAL A 39 8.81 0.07 -15.16
CA VAL A 39 9.29 -0.01 -13.78
C VAL A 39 8.42 -0.97 -12.97
N GLU A 40 9.04 -1.97 -12.34
CA GLU A 40 8.38 -2.84 -11.37
C GLU A 40 8.67 -2.35 -9.94
N ILE A 41 7.62 -2.13 -9.16
CA ILE A 41 7.73 -1.72 -7.75
C ILE A 41 7.13 -2.79 -6.86
N GLN A 42 7.94 -3.37 -5.98
CA GLN A 42 7.54 -4.44 -5.08
C GLN A 42 7.26 -3.93 -3.66
N ASN A 43 6.61 -4.77 -2.84
CA ASN A 43 6.24 -4.44 -1.45
C ASN A 43 5.34 -3.19 -1.31
N VAL A 44 4.50 -2.90 -2.30
CA VAL A 44 3.56 -1.76 -2.28
C VAL A 44 2.38 -2.07 -1.35
N PRO A 45 2.03 -1.17 -0.40
CA PRO A 45 0.89 -1.39 0.49
C PRO A 45 -0.44 -1.24 -0.24
N LYS A 46 -1.42 -2.10 0.08
CA LYS A 46 -2.78 -2.05 -0.48
C LYS A 46 -3.61 -0.98 0.22
N LEU A 47 -3.60 0.23 -0.33
CA LEU A 47 -4.29 1.41 0.22
C LEU A 47 -5.07 2.14 -0.87
N LYS A 48 -6.15 2.81 -0.50
CA LYS A 48 -6.96 3.60 -1.44
C LYS A 48 -6.15 4.67 -2.18
N ASP A 49 -5.17 5.28 -1.52
CA ASP A 49 -4.28 6.28 -2.12
C ASP A 49 -3.44 5.67 -3.25
N VAL A 50 -2.97 4.43 -3.07
CA VAL A 50 -2.22 3.68 -4.09
C VAL A 50 -3.15 3.31 -5.25
N ASP A 51 -4.33 2.76 -4.97
CA ASP A 51 -5.31 2.41 -6.01
C ASP A 51 -5.73 3.63 -6.84
N THR A 52 -5.88 4.79 -6.19
CA THR A 52 -6.23 6.05 -6.85
C THR A 52 -5.08 6.56 -7.71
N SER A 53 -3.84 6.48 -7.21
CA SER A 53 -2.66 6.88 -7.97
C SER A 53 -2.43 5.99 -9.19
N MET A 54 -2.61 4.68 -9.06
CA MET A 54 -2.53 3.75 -10.19
C MET A 54 -3.57 4.07 -11.27
N LYS A 55 -4.81 4.38 -10.88
CA LYS A 55 -5.87 4.81 -11.82
C LYS A 55 -5.58 6.15 -12.51
N LEU A 56 -4.82 7.03 -11.85
CA LEU A 56 -4.43 8.32 -12.42
C LEU A 56 -3.31 8.16 -13.46
N LEU A 57 -2.43 7.17 -13.25
CA LEU A 57 -1.27 6.91 -14.11
C LEU A 57 -1.56 5.97 -15.29
N SER A 58 -2.68 5.23 -15.26
CA SER A 58 -3.16 4.34 -16.32
C SER A 58 -4.06 5.06 -17.33
#